data_AF-A0A3P6C3S1-F1
#
_entry.id   AF-A0A3P6C3S1-F1
#
_cell.length_a   1.000
_cell.length_b   1.000
_cell.length_c   1.000
_cell.angle_alpha   90.00
_cell.angle_beta   90.00
_cell.angle_gamma   90.00
#
_symmetry.space_group_name_H-M   'P 1'
#
loop_
_entity.id
_entity.type
_entity.pdbx_description
1 polymer ?
#
loop_
_entity_poly.entity_id
_entity_poly.type
_entity_poly.pdbx_seq_one_letter_code
_entity_poly.pdbx_strand_id
1 'polypeptide(L)'
;MGKEGTVLILCFYIISCSAIYVSAQTCDDTAGNFKPGSPYDKNRRLINSTLASNITSHNGWVNGSIGLGPNIVYNMGMCSPGAGPDSCSSWCN
;
A
#
# COMPACT_ATOMS: atom_id res chain seq x y z
N MET A 1 -11.14 43.80 11.99
CA MET A 1 -11.58 42.41 12.24
C MET A 1 -11.46 41.65 10.92
N GLY A 2 -10.51 40.73 10.76
CA GLY A 2 -10.40 39.97 9.50
C GLY A 2 -9.06 39.30 9.26
N LYS A 3 -7.98 39.79 9.87
CA LYS A 3 -6.63 39.26 9.69
C LYS A 3 -6.42 37.96 10.50
N GLU A 4 -6.75 38.00 11.79
CA GLU A 4 -6.63 36.84 12.70
C GLU A 4 -7.51 35.66 12.26
N GLY A 5 -8.74 35.93 11.82
CA GLY A 5 -9.65 34.90 11.30
C GLY A 5 -9.13 34.25 10.01
N THR A 6 -8.53 35.04 9.12
CA THR A 6 -7.94 34.53 7.88
C THR A 6 -6.71 33.67 8.16
N VAL A 7 -5.87 34.06 9.12
CA VAL A 7 -4.72 33.26 9.56
C VAL A 7 -5.17 31.91 10.12
N LEU A 8 -6.18 31.90 10.99
CA LEU A 8 -6.70 30.65 11.56
C LEU A 8 -7.28 29.73 10.48
N ILE A 9 -8.05 30.27 9.53
CA ILE A 9 -8.61 29.50 8.41
C ILE A 9 -7.50 28.90 7.53
N LEU A 10 -6.45 29.68 7.22
CA LEU A 10 -5.29 29.19 6.47
C LEU A 10 -4.54 28.10 7.24
N CYS A 11 -4.36 28.25 8.55
CA CYS A 11 -3.74 27.22 9.39
C CYS A 11 -4.56 25.92 9.40
N PHE A 12 -5.88 26.01 9.55
CA PHE A 12 -6.75 24.83 9.47
C PHE A 12 -6.64 24.16 8.09
N TYR A 13 -6.65 24.95 7.00
CA TYR A 13 -6.53 24.42 5.65
C TYR A 13 -5.21 23.66 5.44
N ILE A 14 -4.08 24.22 5.89
CA ILE A 14 -2.75 23.58 5.79
C ILE A 14 -2.69 22.27 6.60
N ILE A 15 -3.26 22.25 7.82
CA ILE A 15 -3.31 21.04 8.66
C ILE A 15 -4.20 19.96 8.02
N SER A 16 -5.33 20.34 7.42
CA SER A 16 -6.20 19.38 6.73
C SER A 16 -5.58 18.82 5.43
N CYS A 17 -4.84 19.64 4.68
CA CYS A 17 -4.19 19.18 3.45
C CYS A 17 -2.96 18.28 3.69
N SER A 18 -2.23 18.48 4.79
CA SER A 18 -1.06 17.65 5.12
C SER A 18 -1.46 16.28 5.69
N ALA A 19 -2.62 16.17 6.32
CA ALA A 19 -3.11 14.92 6.91
C ALA A 19 -3.59 13.86 5.89
N ILE A 20 -3.72 14.19 4.59
CA ILE A 20 -4.31 13.31 3.57
C ILE A 20 -3.41 13.14 2.33
N TYR A 21 -2.09 13.31 2.47
CA TYR A 21 -1.17 12.95 1.38
C TYR A 21 -0.87 11.44 1.41
N VAL A 22 -1.74 10.65 0.77
CA VAL A 22 -1.43 9.25 0.41
C VAL A 22 -0.77 9.25 -0.95
N SER A 23 0.55 9.11 -1.01
CA SER A 23 1.24 8.88 -2.28
C SER A 23 1.12 7.39 -2.65
N ALA A 24 0.56 7.14 -3.84
CA ALA A 24 0.68 5.82 -4.45
C ALA A 24 2.14 5.62 -4.88
N GLN A 25 2.72 4.46 -4.58
CA GLN A 25 4.00 4.09 -5.16
C GLN A 25 3.81 3.90 -6.67
N THR A 26 4.66 4.55 -7.47
CA THR A 26 4.68 4.40 -8.92
C THR A 26 5.56 3.23 -9.32
N CYS A 27 5.31 2.69 -10.52
CA CYS A 27 6.24 1.70 -11.09
C CYS A 27 7.58 2.38 -11.40
N ASP A 28 8.68 1.67 -11.15
CA ASP A 28 10.01 2.13 -11.54
C ASP A 28 10.24 1.84 -13.01
N ASP A 29 10.14 2.87 -13.85
CA ASP A 29 10.33 2.76 -15.30
C ASP A 29 11.79 2.44 -15.69
N THR A 30 12.75 2.59 -14.77
CA THR A 30 14.17 2.27 -15.00
C THR A 30 14.52 0.81 -14.74
N ALA A 31 13.75 0.11 -13.89
CA ALA A 31 13.96 -1.29 -13.56
C ALA A 31 13.57 -2.25 -14.70
N GLY A 32 12.79 -1.78 -15.67
CA GLY A 32 12.29 -2.57 -16.80
C GLY A 32 11.13 -3.50 -16.43
N ASN A 33 10.70 -4.32 -17.39
CA ASN A 33 9.54 -5.21 -17.24
C ASN A 33 9.97 -6.68 -17.09
N PHE A 34 9.30 -7.42 -16.21
CA PHE A 34 9.47 -8.86 -16.10
C PHE A 34 8.84 -9.57 -17.31
N LYS A 35 9.36 -10.76 -17.64
CA LYS A 35 8.76 -11.61 -18.68
C LYS A 35 7.57 -12.40 -18.12
N PRO A 36 6.42 -12.45 -18.82
CA PRO A 36 5.32 -13.32 -18.44
C PRO A 36 5.78 -14.79 -18.31
N GLY A 37 5.35 -15.46 -17.25
CA GLY A 37 5.71 -16.86 -16.95
C GLY A 37 7.12 -17.06 -16.39
N SER A 38 7.93 -16.00 -16.24
CA SER A 38 9.21 -16.06 -15.55
C SER A 38 9.06 -16.49 -14.08
N PRO A 39 10.13 -16.96 -13.42
CA PRO A 39 10.07 -17.26 -12.00
C PRO A 39 9.66 -16.03 -11.16
N TYR A 40 10.14 -14.83 -11.51
CA TYR A 40 9.69 -13.59 -10.89
C TYR A 40 8.18 -13.36 -11.03
N ASP A 41 7.60 -13.53 -12.25
CA ASP A 41 6.15 -13.39 -12.46
C ASP A 41 5.35 -14.39 -11.62
N LYS A 42 5.80 -15.65 -11.56
CA LYS A 42 5.16 -16.68 -10.73
C LYS A 42 5.20 -16.34 -9.24
N ASN A 43 6.36 -15.90 -8.74
CA ASN A 43 6.52 -15.47 -7.35
C ASN A 43 5.64 -14.25 -7.04
N ARG A 44 5.55 -13.29 -7.97
CA ARG A 44 4.69 -12.10 -7.85
C ARG A 44 3.21 -12.46 -7.79
N ARG A 45 2.75 -13.38 -8.64
CA ARG A 45 1.36 -13.86 -8.60
C ARG A 45 1.05 -14.59 -7.30
N LEU A 46 1.98 -15.45 -6.86
CA LEU A 46 1.81 -16.20 -5.62
C LEU A 46 1.70 -15.27 -4.40
N ILE A 47 2.66 -14.36 -4.23
CA ILE A 47 2.69 -13.44 -3.08
C ILE A 47 1.46 -12.52 -3.05
N ASN A 48 0.92 -12.15 -4.22
CA ASN A 48 -0.30 -11.36 -4.33
C ASN A 48 -1.55 -12.19 -3.99
N SER A 49 -1.62 -13.45 -4.44
CA SER A 49 -2.76 -14.34 -4.17
C SER A 49 -2.95 -14.67 -2.68
N THR A 50 -1.88 -14.60 -1.88
CA THR A 50 -1.90 -14.87 -0.44
C THR A 50 -1.98 -13.59 0.40
N LEU A 51 -1.95 -12.40 -0.23
CA LEU A 51 -1.81 -11.15 0.49
C LEU A 51 -3.04 -10.87 1.37
N ALA A 52 -4.24 -10.95 0.79
CA ALA A 52 -5.49 -10.67 1.50
C ALA A 52 -5.70 -11.59 2.73
N SER A 53 -5.44 -12.89 2.56
CA SER A 53 -5.50 -13.87 3.66
C SER A 53 -4.43 -13.64 4.72
N ASN A 54 -3.22 -13.25 4.31
CA ASN A 54 -2.14 -12.98 5.25
C ASN A 54 -2.44 -11.72 6.06
N ILE A 55 -2.94 -10.65 5.44
CA ILE A 55 -3.31 -9.42 6.16
C ILE A 55 -4.38 -9.69 7.22
N THR A 56 -5.45 -10.41 6.84
CA THR A 56 -6.56 -10.71 7.77
C THR A 56 -6.13 -11.62 8.92
N SER A 57 -5.20 -12.56 8.69
CA SER A 57 -4.67 -13.44 9.74
C SER A 57 -3.63 -12.78 10.66
N HIS A 58 -3.03 -11.65 10.24
CA HIS A 58 -1.97 -10.96 10.98
C HIS A 58 -2.40 -9.57 11.48
N ASN A 59 -3.62 -9.47 12.02
CA ASN A 59 -4.16 -8.24 12.63
C ASN A 59 -4.11 -7.00 11.72
N GLY A 60 -4.18 -7.21 10.41
CA GLY A 60 -4.24 -6.14 9.43
C GLY A 60 -2.91 -5.54 9.03
N TRP A 61 -1.78 -6.21 9.28
CA TRP A 61 -0.48 -5.81 8.74
C TRP A 61 0.38 -7.03 8.41
N VAL A 62 1.07 -6.99 7.26
CA VAL A 62 2.06 -8.01 6.87
C VAL A 62 3.24 -7.41 6.14
N ASN A 63 4.39 -8.04 6.29
CA ASN A 63 5.53 -7.92 5.41
C ASN A 63 6.03 -9.33 5.01
N GLY A 64 6.64 -9.46 3.84
CA GLY A 64 7.09 -10.77 3.38
C GLY A 64 7.85 -10.75 2.07
N SER A 65 8.37 -11.90 1.72
CA SER A 65 9.03 -12.12 0.43
C SER A 65 8.85 -13.54 -0.08
N ILE A 66 8.89 -13.70 -1.41
CA ILE A 66 8.86 -14.99 -2.10
C ILE A 66 9.90 -14.98 -3.21
N GLY A 67 10.68 -16.05 -3.32
CA GLY A 67 11.64 -16.26 -4.39
C GLY A 67 13.09 -16.30 -3.91
N LEU A 68 14.03 -16.39 -4.86
CA LEU A 68 15.46 -16.45 -4.62
C LEU A 68 16.21 -15.67 -5.70
N GLY A 69 17.36 -15.09 -5.33
CA GLY A 69 18.21 -14.30 -6.23
C GLY A 69 17.44 -13.17 -6.94
N PRO A 70 17.54 -13.04 -8.27
CA PRO A 70 16.88 -11.96 -9.01
C PRO A 70 15.35 -12.13 -9.10
N ASN A 71 14.81 -13.25 -8.59
CA ASN A 71 13.38 -13.54 -8.65
C ASN A 71 12.67 -13.30 -7.31
N ILE A 72 13.33 -12.66 -6.34
CA ILE A 72 12.70 -12.31 -5.06
C ILE A 72 11.69 -11.19 -5.31
N VAL A 73 10.49 -11.37 -4.76
CA VAL A 73 9.44 -10.36 -4.71
C VAL A 73 9.18 -10.04 -3.25
N TYR A 74 9.18 -8.76 -2.90
CA TYR A 74 8.82 -8.27 -1.56
C TYR A 74 7.39 -7.72 -1.57
N ASN A 75 6.67 -7.91 -0.47
CA ASN A 75 5.38 -7.26 -0.27
C ASN A 75 5.29 -6.60 1.12
N MET A 76 4.38 -5.66 1.20
CA MET A 76 3.88 -5.10 2.45
C MET A 76 2.40 -4.77 2.25
N GLY A 77 1.58 -5.04 3.26
CA GLY A 77 0.14 -4.81 3.20
C GLY A 77 -0.41 -4.35 4.54
N MET A 78 -1.40 -3.47 4.50
CA MET A 78 -2.06 -2.90 5.68
C MET A 78 -3.56 -2.76 5.45
N CYS A 79 -4.36 -3.08 6.47
CA CYS A 79 -5.76 -2.68 6.52
C CYS A 79 -5.90 -1.20 6.87
N SER A 80 -6.96 -0.57 6.37
CA SER A 80 -7.40 0.72 6.92
C SER A 80 -7.78 0.58 8.40
N PRO A 81 -7.43 1.54 9.27
CA PRO A 81 -7.85 1.53 10.66
C PRO A 81 -9.36 1.36 10.81
N GLY A 82 -9.78 0.42 11.66
CA GLY A 82 -11.20 0.14 11.92
C GLY A 82 -11.92 -0.69 10.85
N ALA A 83 -11.23 -1.11 9.78
CA ALA A 83 -11.80 -2.04 8.81
C ALA A 83 -11.98 -3.45 9.43
N GLY A 84 -13.16 -4.04 9.25
CA GLY A 84 -13.38 -5.45 9.55
C GLY A 84 -12.58 -6.39 8.61
N PRO A 85 -12.44 -7.68 8.94
CA PRO A 85 -11.67 -8.63 8.13
C PRO A 85 -12.12 -8.72 6.66
N ASP A 86 -13.44 -8.70 6.42
CA ASP A 86 -14.02 -8.76 5.08
C ASP A 86 -13.70 -7.49 4.28
N SER A 87 -13.89 -6.32 4.90
CA SER A 87 -13.56 -5.03 4.26
C SER A 87 -12.07 -4.91 3.96
N CYS A 88 -11.21 -5.48 4.82
CA CYS A 88 -9.78 -5.46 4.62
C CYS A 88 -9.32 -6.40 3.49
N SER A 89 -9.84 -7.62 3.44
CA SER A 89 -9.49 -8.57 2.37
C SER A 89 -10.02 -8.14 1.00
N SER A 90 -11.22 -7.54 0.95
CA SER A 90 -11.87 -7.12 -0.29
C SER A 90 -11.06 -6.10 -1.08
N TRP A 91 -10.33 -5.20 -0.41
CA TRP A 91 -9.47 -4.21 -1.06
C TRP A 91 -8.22 -4.82 -1.71
N CYS A 92 -7.77 -5.99 -1.25
CA CYS A 92 -6.55 -6.64 -1.71
C CYS A 92 -6.76 -7.70 -2.80
N ASN A 93 -8.01 -7.99 -3.19
CA ASN A 93 -8.38 -9.01 -4.18
C ASN A 93 -8.49 -8.45 -5.61
#